data_AF-A0A7J4P0H3-F1
#
_entry.id   AF-A0A7J4P0H3-F1
#
_cell.length_a   1.000
_cell.length_b   1.000
_cell.length_c   1.000
_cell.angle_alpha   90.00
_cell.angle_beta   90.00
_cell.angle_gamma   90.00
#
_symmetry.space_group_name_H-M   'P 1'
#
loop_
_entity.id
_entity.type
_entity.pdbx_description
1 polymer ?
#
loop_
_entity_poly.entity_id
_entity_poly.type
_entity_poly.pdbx_seq_one_letter_code
_entity_poly.pdbx_strand_id
1 'polypeptide(L)'
;MLSLEERAGVIEGIRKPGESLSLSIRDLLLNEISGDVTSEQPEVAALAARIREEMSIFPMTKHEVFKRVAGVDAGSQILPLASKRYGVISALAYGLPGGSKFWMRPESMSLPYGVAGNRFEGMVNARREAKLYETATAYLEAHPDTELMLVDGPLAFSDWWRMAGCHKDQKRLLDAVNRLLRLSRETGVTLAGVVKRPSARYLLYHLGLQGETQLPDSFLLLHALRPGERTDIFSPKAALEQASRSAEFMGNLDVPVYSFYARMTREWSLPPIRVDLPAHSLGGLDDVADYCYDTSLNNGIPLPIVKADEEVKISRRFMAEVYGEILSRVSRRTGEVRGLAPYWGEGRWMGA
;
A
#
# COMPACT_ATOMS: atom_id res chain seq x y z
N MET A 1 31.79 9.32 38.17
CA MET A 1 31.01 9.42 39.42
C MET A 1 29.83 10.32 39.07
N LEU A 2 28.68 9.72 38.76
CA LEU A 2 27.47 10.45 38.33
C LEU A 2 26.95 11.31 39.49
N SER A 3 26.40 12.48 39.19
CA SER A 3 25.95 13.47 40.18
C SER A 3 24.69 12.97 40.92
N LEU A 4 24.41 13.52 42.09
CA LEU A 4 23.24 13.17 42.91
C LEU A 4 21.90 13.46 42.20
N GLU A 5 21.89 14.35 41.20
CA GLU A 5 20.71 14.64 40.37
C GLU A 5 20.45 13.53 39.33
N GLU A 6 21.49 12.86 38.82
CA GLU A 6 21.35 11.70 37.92
C GLU A 6 20.82 10.45 38.62
N ARG A 7 20.88 10.42 39.97
CA ARG A 7 20.26 9.36 40.79
C ARG A 7 18.79 9.63 41.12
N ALA A 8 18.31 10.86 41.00
CA ALA A 8 16.93 11.22 41.33
C ALA A 8 15.93 10.85 40.23
N GLY A 9 16.37 10.75 38.96
CA GLY A 9 15.51 10.36 37.83
C GLY A 9 15.27 8.84 37.68
N VAL A 10 15.86 7.99 38.52
CA VAL A 10 15.85 6.52 38.35
C VAL A 10 14.88 5.82 39.31
N ILE A 11 14.17 6.56 40.18
CA ILE A 11 13.27 5.97 41.19
C ILE A 11 11.84 6.55 41.09
N GLU A 12 11.21 6.46 39.91
CA GLU A 12 9.75 6.47 39.77
C GLU A 12 9.30 5.08 39.30
N GLY A 13 9.30 4.11 40.22
CA GLY A 13 8.96 2.73 39.89
C GLY A 13 8.45 1.92 41.07
N ILE A 14 7.91 2.57 42.10
CA ILE A 14 7.32 1.87 43.24
C ILE A 14 5.83 1.62 42.94
N ARG A 15 5.55 0.37 42.58
CA ARG A 15 4.23 -0.24 42.41
C ARG A 15 3.29 0.17 43.55
N LYS A 16 2.18 0.86 43.26
CA LYS A 16 1.12 1.07 44.27
C LYS A 16 0.45 -0.27 44.55
N PRO A 17 0.35 -0.72 45.82
CA PRO A 17 -0.34 -1.97 46.15
C PRO A 17 -1.81 -1.89 45.70
N GLY A 18 -2.23 -2.79 44.79
CA GLY A 18 -3.62 -2.87 44.31
C GLY A 18 -3.87 -2.38 42.88
N GLU A 19 -2.89 -1.77 42.20
CA GLU A 19 -3.05 -1.38 40.79
C GLU A 19 -2.89 -2.57 39.84
N SER A 20 -3.88 -2.79 38.99
CA SER A 20 -3.78 -3.74 37.88
C SER A 20 -2.78 -3.23 36.85
N LEU A 21 -1.88 -4.09 36.38
CA LEU A 21 -0.97 -3.79 35.27
C LEU A 21 -1.71 -3.22 34.05
N SER A 22 -2.92 -3.70 33.77
CA SER A 22 -3.75 -3.21 32.66
C SER A 22 -4.15 -1.74 32.83
N LEU A 23 -4.40 -1.29 34.07
CA LEU A 23 -4.74 0.09 34.36
C LEU A 23 -3.51 0.98 34.28
N SER A 24 -2.37 0.54 34.82
CA SER A 24 -1.11 1.29 34.71
C SER A 24 -0.68 1.48 33.24
N ILE A 25 -0.81 0.44 32.39
CA ILE A 25 -0.55 0.57 30.95
C ILE A 25 -1.54 1.52 30.29
N ARG A 26 -2.84 1.41 30.62
CA ARG A 26 -3.86 2.31 30.07
C ARG A 26 -3.55 3.77 30.39
N ASP A 27 -3.24 4.06 31.64
CA ASP A 27 -3.04 5.43 32.10
C ASP A 27 -1.73 6.01 31.55
N LEU A 28 -0.67 5.19 31.44
CA LEU A 28 0.55 5.55 30.72
C LEU A 28 0.24 5.97 29.27
N LEU A 29 -0.46 5.10 28.52
CA LEU A 29 -0.78 5.37 27.12
C LEU A 29 -1.68 6.60 26.94
N LEU A 30 -2.66 6.81 27.83
CA LEU A 30 -3.52 7.99 27.76
C LEU A 30 -2.72 9.28 27.99
N ASN A 31 -1.80 9.27 28.96
CA ASN A 31 -1.02 10.45 29.29
C ASN A 31 0.04 10.75 28.23
N GLU A 32 0.82 9.75 27.80
CA GLU A 32 1.87 9.93 26.80
C GLU A 32 1.26 10.35 25.45
N ILE A 33 0.29 9.60 24.93
CA ILE A 33 -0.27 9.89 23.60
C ILE A 33 -1.00 11.23 23.58
N SER A 34 -1.80 11.54 24.61
CA SER A 34 -2.54 12.82 24.64
C SER A 34 -1.59 14.00 24.85
N GLY A 35 -0.53 13.82 25.65
CA GLY A 35 0.51 14.82 25.87
C GLY A 35 1.26 15.14 24.58
N ASP A 36 1.76 14.10 23.90
CA ASP A 36 2.51 14.23 22.64
C ASP A 36 1.67 14.94 21.58
N VAL A 37 0.44 14.45 21.33
CA VAL A 37 -0.45 15.04 20.32
C VAL A 37 -0.78 16.51 20.62
N THR A 38 -1.04 16.85 21.89
CA THR A 38 -1.34 18.24 22.26
C THR A 38 -0.13 19.15 22.05
N SER A 39 1.08 18.63 22.31
CA SER A 39 2.33 19.40 22.15
C SER A 39 2.71 19.63 20.69
N GLU A 40 2.45 18.65 19.81
CA GLU A 40 2.80 18.71 18.38
C GLU A 40 1.74 19.45 17.54
N GLN A 41 0.51 19.57 18.03
CA GLN A 41 -0.62 20.12 17.27
C GLN A 41 -0.37 21.51 16.65
N PRO A 42 0.26 22.48 17.33
CA PRO A 42 0.53 23.79 16.73
C PRO A 42 1.49 23.72 15.53
N GLU A 43 2.51 22.87 15.60
CA GLU A 43 3.49 22.67 14.52
C GLU A 43 2.83 22.00 13.31
N VAL A 44 2.03 20.96 13.55
CA VAL A 44 1.26 20.27 12.50
C VAL A 44 0.30 21.25 11.82
N ALA A 45 -0.38 22.10 12.57
CA ALA A 45 -1.29 23.11 12.03
C ALA A 45 -0.55 24.15 11.17
N ALA A 46 0.62 24.61 11.62
CA ALA A 46 1.46 25.55 10.87
C ALA A 46 1.96 24.94 9.55
N LEU A 47 2.46 23.70 9.58
CA LEU A 47 2.90 22.97 8.38
C LEU A 47 1.74 22.74 7.41
N ALA A 48 0.56 22.36 7.92
CA ALA A 48 -0.63 22.16 7.09
C ALA A 48 -1.10 23.46 6.42
N ALA A 49 -1.08 24.59 7.15
CA ALA A 49 -1.40 25.90 6.59
C ALA A 49 -0.41 26.30 5.49
N ARG A 50 0.90 26.10 5.74
CA ARG A 50 1.96 26.38 4.77
C ARG A 50 1.81 25.55 3.49
N ILE A 51 1.47 24.25 3.60
CA ILE A 51 1.18 23.42 2.42
C ILE A 51 0.02 23.99 1.60
N ARG A 52 -1.04 24.51 2.24
CA ARG A 52 -2.16 25.15 1.53
C ARG A 52 -1.77 26.48 0.87
N GLU A 53 -0.78 27.18 1.39
CA GLU A 53 -0.28 28.45 0.84
C GLU A 53 0.68 28.23 -0.33
N GLU A 54 1.59 27.25 -0.21
CA GLU A 54 2.63 26.98 -1.22
C GLU A 54 2.13 26.11 -2.38
N MET A 55 1.02 25.38 -2.22
CA MET A 55 0.49 24.51 -3.26
C MET A 55 -0.94 24.86 -3.66
N SER A 56 -1.19 24.84 -4.96
CA SER A 56 -2.53 24.96 -5.51
C SER A 56 -3.40 23.78 -5.08
N ILE A 57 -4.61 24.07 -4.59
CA ILE A 57 -5.61 23.09 -4.19
C ILE A 57 -6.83 23.23 -5.09
N PHE A 58 -7.27 22.11 -5.65
CA PHE A 58 -8.37 22.07 -6.60
C PHE A 58 -9.56 21.33 -5.99
N PRO A 59 -10.80 21.85 -6.14
CA PRO A 59 -11.99 21.11 -5.81
C PRO A 59 -12.20 19.99 -6.83
N MET A 60 -12.69 18.85 -6.36
CA MET A 60 -13.17 17.74 -7.18
C MET A 60 -14.69 17.75 -7.20
N THR A 61 -15.26 17.29 -8.30
CA THR A 61 -16.71 17.12 -8.46
C THR A 61 -17.06 15.64 -8.55
N LYS A 62 -18.29 15.31 -8.12
CA LYS A 62 -18.79 13.94 -8.24
C LYS A 62 -19.33 13.75 -9.64
N HIS A 63 -18.53 13.13 -10.50
CA HIS A 63 -18.85 12.97 -11.91
C HIS A 63 -18.32 11.64 -12.47
N GLU A 64 -19.22 10.84 -13.06
CA GLU A 64 -18.89 9.56 -13.66
C GLU A 64 -18.60 9.71 -15.17
N VAL A 65 -17.37 10.10 -15.49
CA VAL A 65 -16.93 10.33 -16.88
C VAL A 65 -16.71 9.02 -17.64
N PHE A 66 -16.21 8.00 -16.95
CA PHE A 66 -15.84 6.71 -17.54
C PHE A 66 -16.96 5.68 -17.39
N LYS A 67 -17.33 5.03 -18.49
CA LYS A 67 -18.40 4.03 -18.54
C LYS A 67 -17.89 2.61 -18.32
N ARG A 68 -16.65 2.32 -18.75
CA ARG A 68 -16.04 0.98 -18.62
C ARG A 68 -14.72 1.10 -17.88
N VAL A 69 -14.74 0.70 -16.61
CA VAL A 69 -13.61 0.88 -15.68
C VAL A 69 -13.22 -0.45 -15.09
N ALA A 70 -11.91 -0.68 -14.96
CA ALA A 70 -11.40 -1.84 -14.25
C ALA A 70 -10.56 -1.40 -13.04
N GLY A 71 -10.72 -2.12 -11.94
CA GLY A 71 -9.81 -2.07 -10.81
C GLY A 71 -8.97 -3.34 -10.76
N VAL A 72 -7.71 -3.26 -10.36
CA VAL A 72 -6.85 -4.45 -10.23
C VAL A 72 -6.10 -4.42 -8.90
N ASP A 73 -6.05 -5.56 -8.21
CA ASP A 73 -5.31 -5.76 -6.97
C ASP A 73 -4.66 -7.16 -6.94
N ALA A 74 -3.69 -7.34 -6.04
CA ALA A 74 -2.93 -8.57 -5.86
C ALA A 74 -2.91 -9.03 -4.40
N GLY A 75 -3.23 -10.30 -4.18
CA GLY A 75 -3.21 -10.94 -2.87
C GLY A 75 -2.01 -11.87 -2.71
N SER A 76 -1.48 -11.97 -1.50
CA SER A 76 -0.52 -13.03 -1.16
C SER A 76 -0.72 -13.56 0.25
N GLN A 77 -0.30 -14.80 0.47
CA GLN A 77 -0.25 -15.38 1.81
C GLN A 77 0.93 -16.33 1.94
N ILE A 78 1.52 -16.40 3.13
CA ILE A 78 2.66 -17.28 3.42
C ILE A 78 2.19 -18.36 4.38
N LEU A 79 2.23 -19.63 3.99
CA LEU A 79 2.06 -20.77 4.89
C LEU A 79 3.41 -21.11 5.55
N PRO A 80 3.60 -20.90 6.86
CA PRO A 80 4.87 -21.12 7.53
C PRO A 80 4.91 -22.51 8.18
N LEU A 81 5.56 -23.47 7.51
CA LEU A 81 5.88 -24.77 8.11
C LEU A 81 7.26 -24.70 8.78
N ALA A 82 7.47 -25.55 9.78
CA ALA A 82 8.74 -25.67 10.50
C ALA A 82 9.90 -26.05 9.57
N SER A 83 9.62 -26.79 8.50
CA SER A 83 10.62 -27.19 7.50
C SER A 83 10.80 -26.13 6.39
N LYS A 84 9.72 -25.51 5.93
CA LYS A 84 9.69 -24.61 4.77
C LYS A 84 8.58 -23.56 4.88
N ARG A 85 8.78 -22.41 4.23
CA ARG A 85 7.72 -21.44 3.98
C ARG A 85 7.21 -21.59 2.55
N TYR A 86 5.90 -21.49 2.37
CA TYR A 86 5.25 -21.48 1.05
C TYR A 86 4.52 -20.16 0.87
N GLY A 87 4.87 -19.39 -0.16
CA GLY A 87 4.18 -18.17 -0.55
C GLY A 87 3.22 -18.51 -1.69
N VAL A 88 1.97 -18.08 -1.57
CA VAL A 88 0.96 -18.13 -2.62
C VAL A 88 0.66 -16.70 -3.05
N ILE A 89 0.60 -16.45 -4.35
CA ILE A 89 0.43 -15.13 -4.94
C ILE A 89 -0.66 -15.20 -6.00
N SER A 90 -1.57 -14.24 -5.99
CA SER A 90 -2.62 -14.08 -6.99
C SER A 90 -2.85 -12.61 -7.30
N ALA A 91 -3.44 -12.32 -8.45
CA ALA A 91 -3.90 -10.99 -8.83
C ALA A 91 -5.19 -11.09 -9.62
N LEU A 92 -6.07 -10.10 -9.48
CA LEU A 92 -7.39 -10.08 -10.11
C LEU A 92 -7.72 -8.67 -10.58
N ALA A 93 -8.23 -8.57 -11.80
CA ALA A 93 -8.90 -7.40 -12.32
C ALA A 93 -10.43 -7.58 -12.26
N TYR A 94 -11.12 -6.54 -11.80
CA TYR A 94 -12.57 -6.46 -11.68
C TYR A 94 -13.09 -5.34 -12.58
N GLY A 95 -13.85 -5.70 -13.62
CA GLY A 95 -14.42 -4.76 -14.58
C GLY A 95 -15.84 -4.33 -14.23
N LEU A 96 -16.12 -3.03 -14.37
CA LEU A 96 -17.42 -2.40 -14.26
C LEU A 96 -17.90 -1.89 -15.63
N PRO A 97 -19.22 -1.84 -15.87
CA PRO A 97 -20.30 -2.12 -14.92
C PRO A 97 -20.66 -3.60 -14.82
N GLY A 98 -20.14 -4.46 -15.71
CA GLY A 98 -20.55 -5.86 -15.84
C GLY A 98 -20.17 -6.79 -14.69
N GLY A 99 -19.29 -6.36 -13.78
CA GLY A 99 -18.77 -7.19 -12.70
C GLY A 99 -17.87 -8.33 -13.22
N SER A 100 -17.18 -8.13 -14.35
CA SER A 100 -16.32 -9.15 -14.93
C SER A 100 -15.10 -9.38 -14.02
N LYS A 101 -14.75 -10.65 -13.82
CA LYS A 101 -13.57 -11.05 -13.04
C LYS A 101 -12.56 -11.67 -13.98
N PHE A 102 -11.31 -11.22 -13.92
CA PHE A 102 -10.22 -11.74 -14.71
C PHE A 102 -8.99 -11.94 -13.84
N TRP A 103 -8.37 -13.11 -13.95
CA TRP A 103 -7.13 -13.41 -13.23
C TRP A 103 -6.21 -14.26 -14.07
N MET A 104 -4.91 -14.06 -13.88
CA MET A 104 -3.91 -14.99 -14.38
C MET A 104 -3.73 -16.17 -13.41
N ARG A 105 -3.12 -17.25 -13.89
CA ARG A 105 -2.82 -18.42 -13.03
C ARG A 105 -2.07 -18.00 -11.75
N PRO A 106 -2.53 -18.41 -10.55
CA PRO A 106 -1.82 -18.14 -9.30
C PRO A 106 -0.41 -18.76 -9.28
N GLU A 107 0.48 -18.13 -8.53
CA GLU A 107 1.87 -18.54 -8.38
C GLU A 107 2.15 -19.06 -6.97
N SER A 108 3.07 -20.00 -6.88
CA SER A 108 3.59 -20.49 -5.60
C SER A 108 5.11 -20.48 -5.58
N MET A 109 5.70 -20.19 -4.43
CA MET A 109 7.14 -20.33 -4.20
C MET A 109 7.42 -20.88 -2.82
N SER A 110 8.59 -21.50 -2.62
CA SER A 110 8.96 -22.04 -1.31
C SER A 110 10.44 -21.89 -1.02
N LEU A 111 10.79 -21.65 0.25
CA LEU A 111 12.16 -21.68 0.74
C LEU A 111 12.26 -22.47 2.07
N PRO A 112 13.41 -23.13 2.34
CA PRO A 112 13.69 -23.68 3.66
C PRO A 112 13.61 -22.62 4.76
N TYR A 113 13.09 -22.99 5.93
CA TYR A 113 12.83 -22.03 7.01
C TYR A 113 14.08 -21.27 7.44
N GLY A 114 15.21 -21.97 7.65
CA GLY A 114 16.47 -21.35 8.10
C GLY A 114 17.14 -20.41 7.10
N VAL A 115 16.75 -20.47 5.81
CA VAL A 115 17.27 -19.58 4.76
C VAL A 115 16.35 -18.36 4.55
N ALA A 116 15.11 -18.42 5.05
CA ALA A 116 14.03 -17.55 4.61
C ALA A 116 14.05 -16.13 5.20
N GLY A 117 14.51 -15.92 6.44
CA GLY A 117 14.58 -14.60 7.11
C GLY A 117 13.43 -13.63 6.77
N ASN A 118 13.73 -12.33 6.66
CA ASN A 118 12.84 -11.32 6.05
C ASN A 118 12.93 -11.31 4.51
N ARG A 119 13.87 -12.06 3.92
CA ARG A 119 14.08 -12.09 2.46
C ARG A 119 12.92 -12.75 1.73
N PHE A 120 12.32 -13.79 2.31
CA PHE A 120 11.21 -14.49 1.69
C PHE A 120 9.97 -13.61 1.53
N GLU A 121 9.63 -12.82 2.55
CA GLU A 121 8.53 -11.84 2.49
C GLU A 121 8.80 -10.78 1.42
N GLY A 122 10.02 -10.25 1.37
CA GLY A 122 10.43 -9.32 0.31
C GLY A 122 10.30 -9.89 -1.10
N MET A 123 10.67 -11.16 -1.31
CA MET A 123 10.50 -11.84 -2.59
C MET A 123 9.03 -12.07 -2.95
N VAL A 124 8.21 -12.49 -1.98
CA VAL A 124 6.76 -12.68 -2.17
C VAL A 124 6.11 -11.35 -2.55
N ASN A 125 6.44 -10.27 -1.85
CA ASN A 125 5.91 -8.94 -2.14
C ASN A 125 6.33 -8.45 -3.54
N ALA A 126 7.61 -8.53 -3.90
CA ALA A 126 8.08 -8.12 -5.23
C ALA A 126 7.38 -8.90 -6.37
N ARG A 127 7.17 -10.21 -6.19
CA ARG A 127 6.43 -11.03 -7.16
C ARG A 127 4.94 -10.72 -7.19
N ARG A 128 4.33 -10.41 -6.03
CA ARG A 128 2.94 -9.99 -5.93
C ARG A 128 2.71 -8.70 -6.73
N GLU A 129 3.59 -7.71 -6.57
CA GLU A 129 3.52 -6.49 -7.39
C GLU A 129 3.70 -6.79 -8.87
N ALA A 130 4.72 -7.58 -9.25
CA ALA A 130 4.90 -7.89 -10.67
C ALA A 130 3.64 -8.55 -11.27
N LYS A 131 3.03 -9.47 -10.52
CA LYS A 131 1.79 -10.16 -10.91
C LYS A 131 0.59 -9.22 -11.03
N LEU A 132 0.53 -8.16 -10.22
CA LEU A 132 -0.48 -7.10 -10.31
C LEU A 132 -0.46 -6.46 -11.70
N TYR A 133 0.69 -5.92 -12.12
CA TYR A 133 0.83 -5.24 -13.41
C TYR A 133 0.74 -6.20 -14.61
N GLU A 134 1.24 -7.44 -14.48
CA GLU A 134 1.07 -8.47 -15.50
C GLU A 134 -0.42 -8.78 -15.73
N THR A 135 -1.20 -8.90 -14.65
CA THR A 135 -2.64 -9.17 -14.73
C THR A 135 -3.40 -7.99 -15.30
N ALA A 136 -3.04 -6.77 -14.89
CA ALA A 136 -3.58 -5.53 -15.47
C ALA A 136 -3.36 -5.47 -16.99
N THR A 137 -2.13 -5.80 -17.43
CA THR A 137 -1.76 -5.81 -18.85
C THR A 137 -2.59 -6.85 -19.61
N ALA A 138 -2.64 -8.09 -19.13
CA ALA A 138 -3.39 -9.17 -19.76
C ALA A 138 -4.91 -8.88 -19.79
N TYR A 139 -5.43 -8.17 -18.79
CA TYR A 139 -6.82 -7.72 -18.78
C TYR A 139 -7.11 -6.75 -19.92
N LEU A 140 -6.27 -5.72 -20.10
CA LEU A 140 -6.44 -4.72 -21.16
C LEU A 140 -6.33 -5.35 -22.56
N GLU A 141 -5.44 -6.33 -22.73
CA GLU A 141 -5.34 -7.09 -23.98
C GLU A 141 -6.63 -7.86 -24.30
N ALA A 142 -7.33 -8.35 -23.27
CA ALA A 142 -8.58 -9.09 -23.43
C ALA A 142 -9.85 -8.20 -23.48
N HIS A 143 -9.76 -6.94 -23.02
CA HIS A 143 -10.89 -6.01 -22.89
C HIS A 143 -10.52 -4.64 -23.49
N PRO A 144 -10.40 -4.55 -24.84
CA PRO A 144 -9.91 -3.37 -25.54
C PRO A 144 -10.84 -2.16 -25.43
N ASP A 145 -12.06 -2.35 -24.93
CA ASP A 145 -13.06 -1.31 -24.73
C ASP A 145 -12.96 -0.61 -23.36
N THR A 146 -12.04 -1.05 -22.49
CA THR A 146 -11.78 -0.41 -21.18
C THR A 146 -11.38 1.06 -21.38
N GLU A 147 -11.98 1.98 -20.61
CA GLU A 147 -11.71 3.42 -20.72
C GLU A 147 -10.76 3.90 -19.61
N LEU A 148 -10.89 3.33 -18.41
CA LEU A 148 -10.04 3.61 -17.24
C LEU A 148 -9.59 2.31 -16.56
N MET A 149 -8.31 2.22 -16.24
CA MET A 149 -7.73 1.18 -15.37
C MET A 149 -7.18 1.83 -14.10
N LEU A 150 -7.70 1.40 -12.95
CA LEU A 150 -7.21 1.75 -11.62
C LEU A 150 -6.40 0.58 -11.05
N VAL A 151 -5.14 0.83 -10.69
CA VAL A 151 -4.27 -0.15 -10.05
C VAL A 151 -4.21 0.11 -8.55
N ASP A 152 -4.45 -0.89 -7.69
CA ASP A 152 -4.30 -0.78 -6.23
C ASP A 152 -2.82 -0.83 -5.84
N GLY A 153 -2.11 0.24 -6.15
CA GLY A 153 -0.67 0.30 -5.98
C GLY A 153 -0.09 1.53 -6.66
N PRO A 154 1.18 1.84 -6.35
CA PRO A 154 1.86 2.98 -6.93
C PRO A 154 2.14 2.77 -8.42
N LEU A 155 2.19 3.83 -9.20
CA LEU A 155 3.01 3.88 -10.43
C LEU A 155 4.34 4.61 -10.15
N ALA A 156 4.38 5.43 -9.10
CA ALA A 156 5.58 6.07 -8.58
C ALA A 156 6.15 5.29 -7.39
N PHE A 157 7.24 4.57 -7.64
CA PHE A 157 7.88 3.66 -6.69
C PHE A 157 9.07 4.31 -5.98
N SER A 158 9.26 3.99 -4.69
CA SER A 158 10.49 4.31 -3.98
C SER A 158 11.58 3.27 -4.26
N ASP A 159 12.83 3.63 -3.99
CA ASP A 159 13.96 2.70 -4.15
C ASP A 159 13.94 1.54 -3.12
N TRP A 160 12.98 1.50 -2.18
CA TRP A 160 12.81 0.38 -1.24
C TRP A 160 12.66 -0.97 -1.94
N TRP A 161 12.05 -1.02 -3.13
CA TRP A 161 11.92 -2.26 -3.90
C TRP A 161 13.25 -2.86 -4.32
N ARG A 162 14.35 -2.10 -4.35
CA ARG A 162 15.70 -2.64 -4.56
C ARG A 162 16.21 -3.44 -3.37
N MET A 163 15.73 -3.13 -2.18
CA MET A 163 15.96 -3.93 -0.97
C MET A 163 14.91 -5.05 -0.87
N ALA A 164 13.75 -4.81 -1.49
CA ALA A 164 12.66 -5.71 -1.88
C ALA A 164 13.04 -6.92 -2.75
N GLY A 165 13.39 -8.08 -2.20
CA GLY A 165 13.54 -9.32 -2.99
C GLY A 165 14.84 -9.42 -3.80
N CYS A 166 14.89 -10.29 -4.81
CA CYS A 166 16.11 -10.52 -5.60
C CYS A 166 16.09 -9.75 -6.93
N HIS A 167 17.26 -9.53 -7.53
CA HIS A 167 17.42 -8.77 -8.78
C HIS A 167 16.49 -9.26 -9.92
N LYS A 168 16.24 -10.57 -10.01
CA LYS A 168 15.31 -11.15 -10.98
C LYS A 168 13.86 -10.70 -10.74
N ASP A 169 13.42 -10.66 -9.49
CA ASP A 169 12.06 -10.24 -9.13
C ASP A 169 11.88 -8.73 -9.34
N GLN A 170 12.92 -7.94 -9.05
CA GLN A 170 12.95 -6.50 -9.30
C GLN A 170 12.85 -6.17 -10.79
N LYS A 171 13.64 -6.84 -11.63
CA LYS A 171 13.56 -6.68 -13.09
C LYS A 171 12.19 -7.07 -13.63
N ARG A 172 11.61 -8.18 -13.15
CA ARG A 172 10.26 -8.61 -13.53
C ARG A 172 9.21 -7.54 -13.21
N LEU A 173 9.29 -6.93 -12.03
CA LEU A 173 8.39 -5.83 -11.65
C LEU A 173 8.54 -4.64 -12.60
N LEU A 174 9.78 -4.17 -12.83
CA LEU A 174 10.05 -3.06 -13.73
C LEU A 174 9.54 -3.33 -15.15
N ASP A 175 9.82 -4.52 -15.69
CA ASP A 175 9.37 -4.94 -17.03
C ASP A 175 7.84 -4.98 -17.11
N ALA A 176 7.15 -5.46 -16.05
CA ALA A 176 5.70 -5.52 -15.98
C ALA A 176 5.05 -4.12 -15.93
N VAL A 177 5.58 -3.20 -15.12
CA VAL A 177 5.13 -1.81 -15.07
C VAL A 177 5.32 -1.14 -16.42
N ASN A 178 6.52 -1.22 -17.00
CA ASN A 178 6.82 -0.63 -18.31
C ASN A 178 5.94 -1.20 -19.43
N ARG A 179 5.63 -2.51 -19.40
CA ARG A 179 4.69 -3.11 -20.35
C ARG A 179 3.28 -2.53 -20.19
N LEU A 180 2.77 -2.38 -18.97
CA LEU A 180 1.46 -1.77 -18.74
C LEU A 180 1.42 -0.31 -19.21
N LEU A 181 2.46 0.47 -18.87
CA LEU A 181 2.58 1.88 -19.29
C LEU A 181 2.54 2.01 -20.81
N ARG A 182 3.34 1.22 -21.54
CA ARG A 182 3.34 1.21 -23.02
C ARG A 182 1.98 0.81 -23.57
N LEU A 183 1.39 -0.27 -23.07
CA LEU A 183 0.09 -0.75 -23.56
C LEU A 183 -0.99 0.31 -23.38
N SER A 184 -1.09 0.91 -22.17
CA SER A 184 -2.09 1.95 -21.91
C SER A 184 -1.97 3.14 -22.85
N ARG A 185 -0.74 3.54 -23.19
CA ARG A 185 -0.48 4.60 -24.17
C ARG A 185 -0.89 4.21 -25.58
N GLU A 186 -0.57 2.98 -26.00
CA GLU A 186 -0.88 2.46 -27.33
C GLU A 186 -2.38 2.26 -27.56
N THR A 187 -3.10 1.85 -26.52
CA THR A 187 -4.56 1.61 -26.57
C THR A 187 -5.38 2.84 -26.20
N GLY A 188 -4.75 3.93 -25.78
CA GLY A 188 -5.44 5.16 -25.33
C GLY A 188 -6.27 4.97 -24.05
N VAL A 189 -5.95 3.94 -23.25
CA VAL A 189 -6.63 3.68 -21.98
C VAL A 189 -6.07 4.62 -20.92
N THR A 190 -6.95 5.34 -20.21
CA THR A 190 -6.52 6.13 -19.06
C THR A 190 -6.07 5.18 -17.95
N LEU A 191 -4.84 5.36 -17.49
CA LEU A 191 -4.24 4.55 -16.42
C LEU A 191 -3.96 5.42 -15.20
N ALA A 192 -4.32 4.92 -14.02
CA ALA A 192 -3.94 5.53 -12.74
C ALA A 192 -3.60 4.48 -11.68
N GLY A 193 -2.54 4.73 -10.90
CA GLY A 193 -2.24 4.00 -9.68
C GLY A 193 -2.88 4.67 -8.47
N VAL A 194 -3.49 3.91 -7.58
CA VAL A 194 -4.16 4.40 -6.37
C VAL A 194 -3.46 3.84 -5.15
N VAL A 195 -2.91 4.71 -4.31
CA VAL A 195 -2.25 4.34 -3.05
C VAL A 195 -3.14 4.74 -1.88
N LYS A 196 -3.81 3.76 -1.29
CA LYS A 196 -4.79 3.92 -0.19
C LYS A 196 -4.19 4.52 1.09
N ARG A 197 -2.92 4.21 1.38
CA ARG A 197 -2.22 4.59 2.62
C ARG A 197 -0.79 5.03 2.30
N PRO A 198 -0.62 6.20 1.67
CA PRO A 198 0.68 6.62 1.20
C PRO A 198 1.55 7.04 2.39
N SER A 199 2.61 6.29 2.69
CA SER A 199 3.59 6.65 3.74
C SER A 199 4.79 7.42 3.20
N ALA A 200 4.86 7.62 1.88
CA ALA A 200 5.95 8.36 1.24
C ALA A 200 5.89 9.86 1.57
N ARG A 201 7.04 10.53 1.47
CA ARG A 201 7.21 11.97 1.75
C ARG A 201 7.49 12.78 0.47
N TYR A 202 6.96 12.32 -0.67
CA TYR A 202 7.28 12.89 -1.96
C TYR A 202 6.84 14.35 -2.10
N LEU A 203 5.67 14.72 -1.56
CA LEU A 203 5.21 16.09 -1.60
C LEU A 203 6.08 16.97 -0.70
N LEU A 204 6.41 16.51 0.51
CA LEU A 204 7.32 17.27 1.37
C LEU A 204 8.69 17.48 0.71
N TYR A 205 9.20 16.49 -0.01
CA TYR A 205 10.45 16.63 -0.76
C TYR A 205 10.31 17.62 -1.91
N HIS A 206 9.17 17.60 -2.61
CA HIS A 206 8.83 18.56 -3.67
C HIS A 206 8.79 20.00 -3.16
N LEU A 207 8.22 20.20 -1.96
CA LEU A 207 8.12 21.52 -1.31
C LEU A 207 9.41 21.92 -0.55
N GLY A 208 10.43 21.05 -0.48
CA GLY A 208 11.67 21.33 0.25
C GLY A 208 11.56 21.26 1.78
N LEU A 209 10.50 20.62 2.31
CA LEU A 209 10.17 20.54 3.74
C LEU A 209 10.79 19.33 4.45
N GLN A 210 11.69 18.59 3.81
CA GLN A 210 12.26 17.35 4.36
C GLN A 210 13.03 17.54 5.68
N GLY A 211 13.62 18.72 5.88
CA GLY A 211 14.42 19.05 7.06
C GLY A 211 13.60 19.55 8.25
N GLU A 212 12.32 19.89 8.03
CA GLU A 212 11.46 20.52 9.05
C GLU A 212 10.63 19.51 9.82
N THR A 213 10.35 18.34 9.24
CA THR A 213 9.50 17.33 9.87
C THR A 213 9.90 15.92 9.47
N GLN A 214 9.43 14.91 10.20
CA GLN A 214 9.51 13.50 9.80
C GLN A 214 8.13 12.89 9.50
N LEU A 215 7.07 13.69 9.60
CA LEU A 215 5.71 13.25 9.36
C LEU A 215 5.50 12.85 7.88
N PRO A 216 4.66 11.84 7.61
CA PRO A 216 4.34 11.43 6.24
C PRO A 216 3.42 12.45 5.54
N ASP A 217 3.48 12.51 4.20
CA ASP A 217 2.62 13.40 3.40
C ASP A 217 1.14 13.22 3.77
N SER A 218 0.70 11.96 3.90
CA SER A 218 -0.69 11.60 4.18
C SER A 218 -1.20 12.18 5.50
N PHE A 219 -0.34 12.31 6.51
CA PHE A 219 -0.73 12.85 7.80
C PHE A 219 -0.88 14.37 7.72
N LEU A 220 0.09 15.08 7.16
CA LEU A 220 0.00 16.54 7.02
C LEU A 220 -1.15 16.95 6.09
N LEU A 221 -1.39 16.18 5.02
CA LEU A 221 -2.49 16.43 4.10
C LEU A 221 -3.86 16.08 4.68
N LEU A 222 -3.93 15.20 5.69
CA LEU A 222 -5.15 15.02 6.47
C LEU A 222 -5.54 16.30 7.22
N HIS A 223 -4.58 17.14 7.60
CA HIS A 223 -4.83 18.45 8.21
C HIS A 223 -4.96 19.57 7.17
N ALA A 224 -4.27 19.47 6.04
CA ALA A 224 -4.26 20.51 5.01
C ALA A 224 -5.48 20.43 4.07
N LEU A 225 -5.90 19.25 3.62
CA LEU A 225 -6.98 19.11 2.63
C LEU A 225 -8.35 18.96 3.28
N ARG A 226 -9.37 19.52 2.63
CA ARG A 226 -10.78 19.26 2.92
C ARG A 226 -11.30 18.11 2.04
N PRO A 227 -12.35 17.40 2.47
CA PRO A 227 -12.99 16.37 1.65
C PRO A 227 -13.48 16.96 0.32
N GLY A 228 -13.20 16.29 -0.79
CA GLY A 228 -13.44 16.78 -2.13
C GLY A 228 -12.38 17.75 -2.63
N GLU A 229 -11.23 17.87 -1.97
CA GLU A 229 -10.07 18.62 -2.48
C GLU A 229 -8.93 17.68 -2.89
N ARG A 230 -8.19 18.09 -3.92
CA ARG A 230 -6.91 17.51 -4.31
C ARG A 230 -5.82 18.55 -4.38
N THR A 231 -4.57 18.09 -4.27
CA THR A 231 -3.39 18.89 -4.55
C THR A 231 -3.23 19.12 -6.05
N ASP A 232 -2.37 20.05 -6.43
CA ASP A 232 -1.79 20.06 -7.77
C ASP A 232 -0.97 18.78 -8.01
N ILE A 233 -0.66 18.52 -9.27
CA ILE A 233 0.28 17.46 -9.63
C ILE A 233 1.72 17.88 -9.39
N PHE A 234 2.53 16.93 -8.98
CA PHE A 234 3.97 17.07 -8.85
C PHE A 234 4.66 15.80 -9.37
N SER A 235 5.98 15.86 -9.54
CA SER A 235 6.78 14.70 -9.95
C SER A 235 7.46 14.04 -8.74
N PRO A 236 7.02 12.84 -8.31
CA PRO A 236 7.70 12.08 -7.25
C PRO A 236 9.17 11.79 -7.56
N LYS A 237 9.50 11.59 -8.84
CA LYS A 237 10.87 11.36 -9.30
C LYS A 237 11.74 12.58 -9.00
N ALA A 238 11.33 13.76 -9.48
CA ALA A 238 12.07 14.99 -9.24
C ALA A 238 12.22 15.28 -7.73
N ALA A 239 11.16 15.02 -6.97
CA ALA A 239 11.17 15.18 -5.52
C ALA A 239 12.18 14.23 -4.83
N LEU A 240 12.24 12.96 -5.23
CA LEU A 240 13.26 12.02 -4.72
C LEU A 240 14.68 12.41 -5.15
N GLU A 241 14.88 12.84 -6.39
CA GLU A 241 16.19 13.29 -6.87
C GLU A 241 16.71 14.47 -6.04
N GLN A 242 15.82 15.39 -5.66
CA GLN A 242 16.14 16.51 -4.77
C GLN A 242 16.50 16.06 -3.34
N ALA A 243 15.80 15.08 -2.78
CA ALA A 243 15.98 14.64 -1.40
C ALA A 243 17.13 13.63 -1.20
N SER A 244 17.24 12.62 -2.07
CA SER A 244 18.13 11.46 -1.90
C SER A 244 19.16 11.28 -3.02
N ARG A 245 19.19 12.16 -4.03
CA ARG A 245 20.07 12.08 -5.23
C ARG A 245 19.95 10.76 -6.01
N SER A 246 18.92 9.97 -5.73
CA SER A 246 18.61 8.71 -6.41
C SER A 246 17.09 8.56 -6.48
N ALA A 247 16.63 8.25 -7.68
CA ALA A 247 15.28 7.79 -7.96
C ALA A 247 15.37 6.67 -9.02
N GLU A 248 16.27 5.71 -8.81
CA GLU A 248 16.74 4.78 -9.84
C GLU A 248 15.59 3.95 -10.43
N PHE A 249 14.66 3.46 -9.62
CA PHE A 249 13.51 2.71 -10.16
C PHE A 249 12.68 3.57 -11.11
N MET A 250 12.28 4.77 -10.67
CA MET A 250 11.53 5.72 -11.51
C MET A 250 12.36 6.26 -12.67
N GLY A 251 13.68 6.29 -12.55
CA GLY A 251 14.62 6.62 -13.61
C GLY A 251 14.63 5.60 -14.75
N ASN A 252 14.24 4.36 -14.48
CA ASN A 252 14.14 3.28 -15.47
C ASN A 252 12.72 3.06 -16.02
N LEU A 253 11.75 3.90 -15.63
CA LEU A 253 10.42 3.87 -16.21
C LEU A 253 10.44 4.52 -17.60
N ASP A 254 9.71 3.92 -18.55
CA ASP A 254 9.64 4.40 -19.94
C ASP A 254 8.86 5.72 -20.07
N VAL A 255 8.00 6.02 -19.10
CA VAL A 255 7.13 7.20 -19.09
C VAL A 255 7.23 7.88 -17.72
N PRO A 256 7.38 9.21 -17.66
CA PRO A 256 7.31 9.95 -16.41
C PRO A 256 5.96 9.75 -15.71
N VAL A 257 6.00 9.58 -14.40
CA VAL A 257 4.80 9.48 -13.54
C VAL A 257 4.72 10.72 -12.67
N TYR A 258 3.51 11.26 -12.56
CA TYR A 258 3.15 12.38 -11.71
C TYR A 258 2.15 11.91 -10.67
N SER A 259 2.08 12.61 -9.55
CA SER A 259 1.15 12.28 -8.48
C SER A 259 0.40 13.51 -8.03
N PHE A 260 -0.82 13.30 -7.54
CA PHE A 260 -1.51 14.22 -6.65
C PHE A 260 -2.05 13.46 -5.45
N TYR A 261 -2.35 14.18 -4.38
CA TYR A 261 -3.08 13.64 -3.24
C TYR A 261 -4.51 14.15 -3.24
N ALA A 262 -5.45 13.31 -2.83
CA ALA A 262 -6.86 13.65 -2.81
C ALA A 262 -7.54 13.16 -1.55
N ARG A 263 -8.31 14.04 -0.91
CA ARG A 263 -9.08 13.69 0.28
C ARG A 263 -10.51 13.34 -0.13
N MET A 264 -10.84 12.06 -0.09
CA MET A 264 -12.14 11.56 -0.53
C MET A 264 -13.22 11.62 0.54
N THR A 265 -12.85 11.66 1.83
CA THR A 265 -13.79 11.50 2.95
C THR A 265 -13.56 12.51 4.07
N ARG A 266 -14.63 12.74 4.84
CA ARG A 266 -14.66 13.52 6.10
C ARG A 266 -14.10 12.76 7.29
N GLU A 267 -14.02 11.43 7.18
CA GLU A 267 -13.54 10.58 8.26
C GLU A 267 -12.10 10.94 8.65
N TRP A 268 -11.87 11.15 9.94
CA TRP A 268 -10.57 11.61 10.45
C TRP A 268 -9.53 10.49 10.45
N SER A 269 -9.97 9.24 10.60
CA SER A 269 -9.09 8.06 10.64
C SER A 269 -8.64 7.59 9.25
N LEU A 270 -9.14 8.23 8.18
CA LEU A 270 -8.85 7.88 6.79
C LEU A 270 -8.06 9.00 6.12
N PRO A 271 -6.73 8.82 5.94
CA PRO A 271 -5.91 9.84 5.31
C PRO A 271 -6.24 9.99 3.81
N PRO A 272 -5.83 11.11 3.18
CA PRO A 272 -5.88 11.27 1.74
C PRO A 272 -5.17 10.14 1.00
N ILE A 273 -5.73 9.73 -0.14
CA ILE A 273 -5.09 8.78 -1.04
C ILE A 273 -4.11 9.52 -1.95
N ARG A 274 -3.12 8.80 -2.49
CA ARG A 274 -2.28 9.30 -3.58
C ARG A 274 -2.74 8.67 -4.89
N VAL A 275 -2.87 9.48 -5.93
CA VAL A 275 -3.16 9.02 -7.28
C VAL A 275 -1.95 9.31 -8.15
N ASP A 276 -1.44 8.28 -8.81
CA ASP A 276 -0.30 8.35 -9.72
C ASP A 276 -0.80 8.24 -11.16
N LEU A 277 -0.42 9.18 -12.03
CA LEU A 277 -0.75 9.15 -13.45
C LEU A 277 0.54 9.18 -14.29
N PRO A 278 0.65 8.33 -15.33
CA PRO A 278 1.70 8.49 -16.32
C PRO A 278 1.44 9.74 -17.17
N ALA A 279 2.49 10.32 -17.74
CA ALA A 279 2.42 11.57 -18.49
C ALA A 279 1.35 11.59 -19.58
N HIS A 280 1.10 10.45 -20.27
CA HIS A 280 0.09 10.35 -21.31
C HIS A 280 -1.36 10.33 -20.80
N SER A 281 -1.59 10.04 -19.51
CA SER A 281 -2.92 10.11 -18.88
C SER A 281 -3.25 11.50 -18.32
N LEU A 282 -2.31 12.45 -18.30
CA LEU A 282 -2.50 13.77 -17.67
C LEU A 282 -3.62 14.61 -18.32
N GLY A 283 -3.93 14.35 -19.59
CA GLY A 283 -5.05 15.02 -20.27
C GLY A 283 -6.42 14.73 -19.63
N GLY A 284 -6.56 13.62 -18.90
CA GLY A 284 -7.77 13.23 -18.17
C GLY A 284 -7.62 13.33 -16.65
N LEU A 285 -6.71 14.16 -16.14
CA LEU A 285 -6.42 14.29 -14.71
C LEU A 285 -7.66 14.61 -13.88
N ASP A 286 -8.43 15.63 -14.29
CA ASP A 286 -9.65 16.04 -13.58
C ASP A 286 -10.71 14.94 -13.65
N ASP A 287 -10.89 14.31 -14.82
CA ASP A 287 -11.83 13.20 -14.98
C ASP A 287 -11.48 12.01 -14.07
N VAL A 288 -10.20 11.68 -13.92
CA VAL A 288 -9.73 10.62 -13.00
C VAL A 288 -9.97 11.00 -11.55
N ALA A 289 -9.67 12.24 -11.17
CA ALA A 289 -9.89 12.73 -9.80
C ALA A 289 -11.37 12.70 -9.44
N ASP A 290 -12.22 13.22 -10.33
CA ASP A 290 -13.67 13.30 -10.15
C ASP A 290 -14.30 11.90 -10.14
N TYR A 291 -13.87 11.00 -11.02
CA TYR A 291 -14.30 9.60 -11.00
C TYR A 291 -13.92 8.90 -9.70
N CYS A 292 -12.68 9.08 -9.22
CA CYS A 292 -12.23 8.49 -7.97
C CYS A 292 -13.03 9.03 -6.78
N TYR A 293 -13.34 10.33 -6.77
CA TYR A 293 -14.13 10.95 -5.71
C TYR A 293 -15.60 10.51 -5.74
N ASP A 294 -16.20 10.40 -6.92
CA ASP A 294 -17.58 9.95 -7.10
C ASP A 294 -17.78 8.49 -6.66
N THR A 295 -16.88 7.61 -7.12
CA THR A 295 -16.97 6.16 -6.89
C THR A 295 -16.34 5.70 -5.57
N SER A 296 -15.76 6.62 -4.79
CA SER A 296 -15.19 6.29 -3.49
C SER A 296 -16.28 5.87 -2.49
N LEU A 297 -16.07 4.73 -1.84
CA LEU A 297 -16.92 4.28 -0.74
C LEU A 297 -16.59 5.05 0.56
N ASN A 298 -17.27 4.71 1.66
CA ASN A 298 -17.06 5.34 2.97
C ASN A 298 -15.60 5.27 3.46
N ASN A 299 -14.82 4.31 2.95
CA ASN A 299 -13.39 4.16 3.23
C ASN A 299 -12.48 5.08 2.39
N GLY A 300 -13.05 5.94 1.53
CA GLY A 300 -12.31 6.86 0.67
C GLY A 300 -11.59 6.20 -0.51
N ILE A 301 -11.94 4.94 -0.84
CA ILE A 301 -11.31 4.18 -1.92
C ILE A 301 -12.30 3.97 -3.07
N PRO A 302 -11.90 4.18 -4.34
CA PRO A 302 -12.74 3.91 -5.51
C PRO A 302 -13.29 2.48 -5.56
N LEU A 303 -14.57 2.35 -5.91
CA LEU A 303 -15.29 1.06 -5.98
C LEU A 303 -14.56 -0.03 -6.80
N PRO A 304 -13.99 0.23 -8.00
CA PRO A 304 -13.28 -0.81 -8.75
C PRO A 304 -12.13 -1.44 -7.95
N ILE A 305 -11.39 -0.62 -7.20
CA ILE A 305 -10.29 -1.07 -6.35
C ILE A 305 -10.79 -1.90 -5.18
N VAL A 306 -11.87 -1.46 -4.52
CA VAL A 306 -12.47 -2.21 -3.41
C VAL A 306 -12.91 -3.59 -3.88
N LYS A 307 -13.52 -3.70 -5.07
CA LYS A 307 -13.96 -4.98 -5.61
C LYS A 307 -12.81 -5.91 -5.98
N ALA A 308 -11.72 -5.38 -6.55
CA ALA A 308 -10.54 -6.18 -6.81
C ALA A 308 -9.91 -6.72 -5.51
N ASP A 309 -9.76 -5.88 -4.48
CA ASP A 309 -9.22 -6.23 -3.16
C ASP A 309 -10.07 -7.30 -2.44
N GLU A 310 -11.39 -7.11 -2.40
CA GLU A 310 -12.32 -8.09 -1.81
C GLU A 310 -12.19 -9.49 -2.44
N GLU A 311 -12.04 -9.55 -3.75
CA GLU A 311 -12.05 -10.80 -4.54
C GLU A 311 -10.69 -11.50 -4.58
N VAL A 312 -9.58 -10.76 -4.53
CA VAL A 312 -8.22 -11.33 -4.59
C VAL A 312 -7.71 -11.81 -3.23
N LYS A 313 -8.38 -11.41 -2.14
CA LYS A 313 -7.91 -11.62 -0.77
C LYS A 313 -7.74 -13.09 -0.40
N ILE A 314 -6.49 -13.49 -0.19
CA ILE A 314 -6.13 -14.82 0.33
C ILE A 314 -6.18 -14.79 1.87
N SER A 315 -7.37 -15.03 2.42
CA SER A 315 -7.57 -14.97 3.88
C SER A 315 -6.82 -16.07 4.64
N ARG A 316 -6.43 -15.79 5.90
CA ARG A 316 -5.84 -16.80 6.79
C ARG A 316 -6.77 -17.99 7.02
N ARG A 317 -8.07 -17.73 7.12
CA ARG A 317 -9.10 -18.77 7.25
C ARG A 317 -9.11 -19.71 6.05
N PHE A 318 -9.14 -19.16 4.83
CA PHE A 318 -9.08 -19.98 3.61
C PHE A 318 -7.79 -20.81 3.57
N MET A 319 -6.64 -20.22 3.92
CA MET A 319 -5.39 -20.98 3.98
C MET A 319 -5.37 -22.07 5.05
N ALA A 320 -6.04 -21.87 6.18
CA ALA A 320 -6.18 -22.90 7.21
C ALA A 320 -7.03 -24.08 6.71
N GLU A 321 -8.13 -23.80 6.00
CA GLU A 321 -8.98 -24.83 5.38
C GLU A 321 -8.18 -25.64 4.34
N VAL A 322 -7.47 -24.95 3.42
CA VAL A 322 -6.59 -25.58 2.43
C VAL A 322 -5.48 -26.40 3.10
N TYR A 323 -4.90 -25.90 4.20
CA TYR A 323 -3.88 -26.64 4.95
C TYR A 323 -4.45 -27.93 5.58
N GLY A 324 -5.68 -27.92 6.08
CA GLY A 324 -6.37 -29.13 6.55
C GLY A 324 -6.56 -30.18 5.46
N GLU A 325 -6.87 -29.75 4.24
CA GLU A 325 -6.94 -30.64 3.07
C GLU A 325 -5.56 -31.20 2.70
N ILE A 326 -4.51 -30.38 2.76
CA ILE A 326 -3.12 -30.80 2.53
C ILE A 326 -2.72 -31.88 3.54
N LEU A 327 -3.00 -31.68 4.84
CA LEU A 327 -2.76 -32.67 5.89
C LEU A 327 -3.47 -33.99 5.59
N SER A 328 -4.76 -33.92 5.25
CA SER A 328 -5.58 -35.10 4.92
C SER A 328 -5.05 -35.84 3.68
N ARG A 329 -4.58 -35.10 2.68
CA ARG A 329 -4.02 -35.65 1.43
C ARG A 329 -2.66 -36.29 1.66
N VAL A 330 -1.79 -35.68 2.46
CA VAL A 330 -0.47 -36.24 2.79
C VAL A 330 -0.63 -37.46 3.68
N SER A 331 -1.44 -37.39 4.73
CA SER A 331 -1.74 -38.53 5.62
C SER A 331 -2.20 -39.76 4.84
N ARG A 332 -3.17 -39.60 3.91
CA ARG A 332 -3.64 -40.70 3.04
C ARG A 332 -2.58 -41.27 2.11
N ARG A 333 -1.57 -40.49 1.74
CA ARG A 333 -0.53 -40.89 0.77
C ARG A 333 0.70 -41.49 1.43
N THR A 334 1.10 -40.99 2.59
CA THR A 334 2.38 -41.31 3.22
C THR A 334 2.24 -41.93 4.60
N GLY A 335 1.09 -41.82 5.26
CA GLY A 335 0.90 -42.19 6.66
C GLY A 335 1.67 -41.29 7.67
N GLU A 336 2.45 -40.32 7.20
CA GLU A 336 3.35 -39.50 8.00
C GLU A 336 3.15 -38.01 7.69
N VAL A 337 2.69 -37.23 8.68
CA VAL A 337 2.39 -35.80 8.53
C VAL A 337 3.42 -34.88 9.21
N ARG A 338 4.43 -35.42 9.91
CA ARG A 338 5.41 -34.62 10.67
C ARG A 338 6.16 -33.60 9.81
N GLY A 339 6.36 -33.88 8.53
CA GLY A 339 6.96 -32.95 7.57
C GLY A 339 6.14 -31.67 7.31
N LEU A 340 4.87 -31.66 7.73
CA LEU A 340 3.96 -30.52 7.65
C LEU A 340 3.84 -29.73 8.95
N ALA A 341 4.61 -30.03 10.00
CA ALA A 341 4.51 -29.32 11.28
C ALA A 341 4.54 -27.78 11.09
N PRO A 342 3.59 -27.01 11.66
CA PRO A 342 3.59 -25.56 11.57
C PRO A 342 4.74 -24.96 12.38
N TYR A 343 5.23 -23.77 12.00
CA TYR A 343 6.34 -23.13 12.70
C TYR A 343 5.98 -22.64 14.11
N TRP A 344 4.81 -22.03 14.27
CA TRP A 344 4.29 -21.66 15.58
C TRP A 344 3.38 -22.79 16.08
N GLY A 345 3.72 -23.38 17.23
CA GLY A 345 3.05 -24.56 17.80
C GLY A 345 1.60 -24.35 18.28
N GLU A 346 0.94 -23.25 17.90
CA GLU A 346 -0.41 -22.92 18.34
C GLU A 346 -1.41 -22.79 17.18
N GLY A 347 -2.62 -23.29 17.42
CA GLY A 347 -3.79 -23.21 16.54
C GLY A 347 -4.26 -21.80 16.17
N ARG A 348 -3.57 -20.72 16.57
CA ARG A 348 -3.85 -19.33 16.16
C ARG A 348 -3.69 -19.10 14.65
N TRP A 349 -2.88 -19.91 13.97
CA TRP A 349 -2.82 -19.92 12.50
C TRP A 349 -4.01 -20.65 11.85
N MET A 350 -4.72 -21.50 12.60
CA MET A 350 -5.82 -22.35 12.12
C MET A 350 -7.22 -21.81 12.47
N GLY A 351 -7.33 -20.54 12.87
CA GLY A 351 -8.63 -19.88 13.06
C GLY A 351 -9.45 -20.40 14.24
N ALA A 352 -8.83 -20.59 15.40
CA ALA A 352 -9.54 -20.67 16.68
C ALA A 352 -9.87 -19.26 17.20
#